data_AF-A0AAE1U476-F1
#
_entry.id   AF-A0AAE1U476-F1
#
_cell.length_a   1.000
_cell.length_b   1.000
_cell.length_c   1.000
_cell.angle_alpha   90.00
_cell.angle_beta   90.00
_cell.angle_gamma   90.00
#
_symmetry.space_group_name_H-M   'P 1'
#
loop_
_entity.id
_entity.type
_entity.pdbx_description
1 polymer ?
#
loop_
_entity_poly.entity_id
_entity_poly.type
_entity_poly.pdbx_seq_one_letter_code
_entity_poly.pdbx_strand_id
1 'polypeptide(L)'
;MFLKVRIFPQRPSCLPDSAVQNLVYLQVKEAISSEELICPASLTTKLEVLARQERMEEYLQEAEELDEYGKWHFVMTRPQDATPVRVSVATSGISVTADNRIHEFPFNEIREILPSGKKLTVKQVSKSLPPAVFLGPDSKFVKDVYYLASIHLQFYLVNK
;
A
#
# COMPACT_ATOMS: atom_id res chain seq x y z
N MET A 1 -9.19 -0.28 -20.94
CA MET A 1 -9.49 0.01 -19.52
C MET A 1 -9.20 -1.27 -18.75
N PHE A 2 -8.22 -1.27 -17.84
CA PHE A 2 -7.90 -2.44 -17.02
C PHE A 2 -8.57 -2.29 -15.66
N LEU A 3 -9.29 -3.31 -15.21
CA LEU A 3 -9.85 -3.36 -13.86
C LEU A 3 -8.70 -3.66 -12.90
N LYS A 4 -8.44 -2.76 -11.94
CA LYS A 4 -7.44 -2.96 -10.89
C LYS A 4 -8.09 -2.87 -9.51
N VAL A 5 -7.78 -3.85 -8.67
CA VAL A 5 -8.11 -3.88 -7.25
C VAL A 5 -7.30 -2.79 -6.55
N ARG A 6 -7.96 -1.90 -5.80
CA ARG A 6 -7.27 -0.82 -5.06
C ARG A 6 -7.06 -1.14 -3.58
N ILE A 7 -7.93 -1.98 -3.02
CA ILE A 7 -7.81 -2.51 -1.66
C ILE A 7 -7.71 -4.02 -1.79
N PHE A 8 -6.59 -4.58 -1.35
CA PHE A 8 -6.42 -6.02 -1.33
C PHE A 8 -7.21 -6.62 -0.16
N PRO A 9 -7.94 -7.73 -0.37
CA PRO A 9 -8.63 -8.43 0.71
C PRO A 9 -7.61 -9.08 1.65
N GLN A 10 -7.92 -9.20 2.94
CA GLN A 10 -6.98 -9.82 3.89
C GLN A 10 -6.76 -11.32 3.65
N ARG A 11 -7.77 -12.01 3.08
CA ARG A 11 -7.71 -13.44 2.74
C ARG A 11 -8.07 -13.65 1.27
N PRO A 12 -7.20 -13.28 0.32
CA PRO A 12 -7.44 -13.47 -1.10
C PRO A 12 -7.65 -14.94 -1.47
N SER A 13 -7.02 -15.87 -0.74
CA SER A 13 -7.15 -17.33 -0.94
C SER A 13 -8.57 -17.85 -0.72
N CYS A 14 -9.39 -17.15 0.08
CA CYS A 14 -10.73 -17.58 0.49
C CYS A 14 -11.87 -16.79 -0.18
N LEU A 15 -11.59 -16.08 -1.27
CA LEU A 15 -12.61 -15.30 -1.98
C LEU A 15 -13.66 -16.24 -2.62
N PRO A 16 -14.97 -15.98 -2.43
CA PRO A 16 -16.03 -16.88 -2.90
C PRO A 16 -16.25 -16.82 -4.41
N ASP A 17 -15.94 -15.69 -5.04
CA ASP A 17 -16.05 -15.49 -6.48
C ASP A 17 -14.71 -15.79 -7.16
N SER A 18 -14.67 -16.84 -7.98
CA SER A 18 -13.46 -17.30 -8.66
C SER A 18 -12.93 -16.31 -9.71
N ALA A 19 -13.79 -15.47 -10.30
CA ALA A 19 -13.36 -14.43 -11.22
C ALA A 19 -12.66 -13.29 -10.45
N VAL A 20 -13.19 -12.89 -9.30
CA VAL A 20 -12.55 -11.90 -8.41
C VAL A 20 -11.23 -12.46 -7.86
N GLN A 21 -11.21 -13.71 -7.43
CA GLN A 21 -10.01 -14.39 -6.96
C GLN A 21 -8.91 -14.42 -8.04
N ASN A 22 -9.27 -14.76 -9.27
CA ASN A 22 -8.33 -14.74 -10.40
C ASN A 22 -7.81 -13.33 -10.73
N LEU A 23 -8.67 -12.31 -10.65
CA LEU A 23 -8.23 -10.91 -10.81
C LEU A 23 -7.21 -10.50 -9.75
N VAL A 24 -7.46 -10.86 -8.49
CA VAL A 24 -6.52 -10.58 -7.38
C VAL A 24 -5.21 -11.34 -7.60
N TYR A 25 -5.27 -12.63 -7.95
CA TYR A 25 -4.08 -13.43 -8.26
C TYR A 25 -3.23 -12.81 -9.36
N LEU A 26 -3.83 -12.43 -10.50
CA LEU A 26 -3.11 -11.82 -11.60
C LEU A 26 -2.45 -10.51 -11.18
N GLN A 27 -3.14 -9.69 -10.39
CA GLN A 27 -2.61 -8.41 -9.93
C GLN A 27 -1.49 -8.58 -8.89
N VAL A 28 -1.60 -9.52 -7.96
CA VAL A 28 -0.52 -9.82 -7.01
C VAL A 28 0.71 -10.33 -7.75
N LYS A 29 0.51 -11.23 -8.71
CA LYS A 29 1.60 -11.76 -9.54
C LYS A 29 2.28 -10.67 -10.36
N GLU A 30 1.51 -9.76 -10.96
CA GLU A 30 2.03 -8.58 -11.66
C GLU A 30 2.84 -7.70 -10.71
N ALA A 31 2.29 -7.37 -9.53
CA ALA A 31 2.93 -6.50 -8.55
C ALA A 31 4.27 -7.06 -8.03
N ILE A 32 4.36 -8.37 -7.81
CA ILE A 32 5.62 -9.03 -7.44
C ILE A 32 6.61 -8.98 -8.61
N SER A 33 6.14 -9.26 -9.83
CA SER A 33 6.99 -9.26 -11.03
C SER A 33 7.52 -7.87 -11.40
N SER A 34 6.74 -6.83 -11.12
CA SER A 34 7.12 -5.43 -11.37
C SER A 34 7.89 -4.79 -10.21
N GLU A 35 8.23 -5.56 -9.18
CA GLU A 35 8.90 -5.09 -7.96
C GLU A 35 8.10 -4.01 -7.19
N GLU A 36 6.79 -3.91 -7.45
CA GLU A 36 5.88 -3.02 -6.71
C GLU A 36 5.51 -3.61 -5.34
N LEU A 37 5.39 -4.95 -5.27
CA LEU A 37 5.20 -5.71 -4.04
C LEU A 37 6.49 -6.44 -3.70
N ILE A 38 7.13 -6.04 -2.59
CA ILE A 38 8.42 -6.60 -2.20
C ILE A 38 8.21 -8.00 -1.64
N CYS A 39 8.78 -8.99 -2.32
CA CYS A 39 8.80 -10.38 -1.90
C CYS A 39 10.22 -10.75 -1.43
N PRO A 40 10.40 -11.29 -0.22
CA PRO A 40 11.70 -11.76 0.23
C PRO A 40 12.14 -12.97 -0.60
N ALA A 41 13.45 -13.09 -0.84
CA ALA A 41 14.02 -14.18 -1.64
C ALA A 41 13.64 -15.58 -1.13
N SER A 42 13.38 -15.72 0.18
CA SER A 42 12.92 -16.96 0.81
C SER A 42 11.57 -17.46 0.27
N LEU A 43 10.69 -16.55 -0.18
CA LEU A 43 9.36 -16.88 -0.69
C LEU A 43 9.27 -16.79 -2.22
N THR A 44 10.16 -16.04 -2.87
CA THR A 44 10.16 -15.86 -4.33
C THR A 44 10.19 -17.20 -5.09
N THR A 45 11.13 -18.09 -4.74
CA THR A 45 11.24 -19.41 -5.40
C THR A 45 9.98 -20.25 -5.22
N LYS A 46 9.33 -20.17 -4.04
CA LYS A 46 8.10 -20.91 -3.77
C LYS A 46 6.94 -20.38 -4.62
N LEU A 47 6.76 -19.06 -4.65
CA LEU A 47 5.74 -18.40 -5.46
C LEU A 47 5.94 -18.64 -6.96
N GLU A 48 7.18 -18.64 -7.46
CA GLU A 48 7.49 -18.99 -8.86
C GLU A 48 7.08 -20.42 -9.21
N VAL A 49 7.34 -21.39 -8.33
CA VAL A 49 6.92 -22.79 -8.52
C VAL A 49 5.40 -22.90 -8.53
N LEU A 50 4.72 -22.27 -7.56
CA LEU A 50 3.25 -22.26 -7.48
C LEU A 50 2.62 -21.62 -8.71
N ALA A 51 3.18 -20.50 -9.20
CA ALA A 51 2.73 -19.84 -10.42
C ALA A 51 2.90 -20.74 -11.66
N ARG A 52 4.03 -21.44 -11.77
CA ARG A 52 4.29 -22.39 -12.88
C ARG A 52 3.36 -23.60 -12.84
N GLN A 53 2.99 -24.05 -11.65
CA GLN A 53 2.04 -25.14 -11.43
C GLN A 53 0.58 -24.69 -11.49
N GLU A 54 0.32 -23.41 -11.77
CA GLU A 54 -1.03 -22.81 -11.80
C GLU A 54 -1.83 -23.00 -10.49
N ARG A 55 -1.13 -23.13 -9.35
CA ARG A 55 -1.72 -23.33 -8.01
C ARG A 55 -2.11 -21.98 -7.40
N MET A 56 -3.16 -21.38 -7.95
CA MET A 56 -3.61 -20.02 -7.63
C MET A 56 -3.93 -19.82 -6.13
N GLU A 57 -4.70 -20.74 -5.53
CA GLU A 57 -5.13 -20.59 -4.12
C GLU A 57 -3.94 -20.59 -3.16
N GLU A 58 -3.01 -21.53 -3.36
CA GLU A 58 -1.79 -21.63 -2.56
C GLU A 58 -0.85 -20.46 -2.81
N TYR A 59 -0.76 -19.98 -4.05
CA TYR A 59 -0.01 -18.76 -4.34
C TYR A 59 -0.54 -17.58 -3.54
N LEU A 60 -1.86 -17.41 -3.49
CA LEU A 60 -2.51 -16.34 -2.72
C LEU A 60 -2.34 -16.53 -1.21
N GLN A 61 -2.36 -17.77 -0.72
CA GLN A 61 -2.13 -18.10 0.69
C GLN A 61 -0.69 -17.78 1.13
N GLU A 62 0.30 -17.96 0.26
CA GLU A 62 1.67 -17.54 0.56
C GLU A 62 1.85 -16.02 0.45
N ALA A 63 1.17 -15.39 -0.51
CA ALA A 63 1.29 -13.95 -0.73
C ALA A 63 0.62 -13.12 0.37
N GLU A 64 -0.49 -13.59 0.97
CA GLU A 64 -1.19 -12.87 2.05
C GLU A 64 -0.37 -12.75 3.34
N GLU A 65 0.64 -13.60 3.53
CA GLU A 65 1.58 -13.57 4.66
C GLU A 65 2.75 -12.58 4.45
N LEU A 66 2.88 -11.98 3.26
CA LEU A 66 3.94 -11.00 3.02
C LEU A 66 3.65 -9.72 3.80
N ASP A 67 4.65 -9.21 4.53
CA ASP A 67 4.53 -7.93 5.25
C ASP A 67 4.09 -6.80 4.32
N GLU A 68 4.51 -6.82 3.06
CA GLU A 68 4.24 -5.78 2.07
C GLU A 68 2.94 -6.03 1.28
N TYR A 69 2.22 -7.12 1.59
CA TYR A 69 0.91 -7.41 1.01
C TYR A 69 -0.11 -6.34 1.38
N GLY A 70 -0.86 -5.88 0.38
CA GLY A 70 -1.88 -4.85 0.57
C GLY A 70 -1.34 -3.46 0.93
N LYS A 71 -0.01 -3.25 0.86
CA LYS A 71 0.62 -1.94 0.99
C LYS A 71 0.93 -1.37 -0.40
N TRP A 72 0.61 -0.09 -0.57
CA TRP A 72 0.97 0.66 -1.76
C TRP A 72 2.11 1.61 -1.47
N HIS A 73 3.22 1.47 -2.17
CA HIS A 73 4.44 2.25 -1.92
C HIS A 73 4.61 3.40 -2.91
N PHE A 74 4.98 4.55 -2.37
CA PHE A 74 5.21 5.79 -3.11
C PHE A 74 6.54 6.38 -2.69
N VAL A 75 7.40 6.71 -3.66
CA VAL A 75 8.65 7.43 -3.39
C VAL A 75 8.35 8.92 -3.40
N MET A 76 8.60 9.58 -2.27
CA MET A 76 8.41 11.01 -2.05
C MET A 76 9.67 11.61 -1.41
N THR A 77 9.71 12.93 -1.21
CA THR A 77 10.83 13.59 -0.51
C THR A 77 10.36 14.40 0.70
N ARG A 78 11.22 14.49 1.72
CA ARG A 78 11.00 15.38 2.86
C ARG A 78 11.30 16.83 2.47
N PRO A 79 10.45 17.81 2.84
CA PRO A 79 10.71 19.21 2.56
C PRO A 79 11.95 19.77 3.26
N GLN A 80 12.34 19.23 4.43
CA GLN A 80 13.41 19.80 5.24
C GLN A 80 14.80 19.59 4.63
N ASP A 81 15.04 18.43 4.03
CA ASP A 81 16.37 17.97 3.62
C ASP A 81 16.39 17.29 2.24
N ALA A 82 15.26 17.31 1.52
CA ALA A 82 15.09 16.63 0.23
C ALA A 82 15.40 15.12 0.27
N THR A 83 15.43 14.50 1.44
CA THR A 83 15.73 13.07 1.58
C THR A 83 14.59 12.25 0.98
N PRO A 84 14.88 11.25 0.13
CA PRO A 84 13.87 10.34 -0.40
C PRO A 84 13.33 9.47 0.73
N VAL A 85 12.01 9.35 0.80
CA VAL A 85 11.29 8.52 1.75
C VAL A 85 10.26 7.69 1.02
N ARG A 86 10.02 6.47 1.50
CA ARG A 86 8.95 5.60 0.98
C ARG A 86 7.72 5.79 1.85
N VAL A 87 6.67 6.37 1.27
CA VAL A 87 5.35 6.47 1.90
C VAL A 87 4.54 5.26 1.49
N SER A 88 4.04 4.50 2.44
CA SER A 88 3.22 3.32 2.22
C SER A 88 1.80 3.57 2.69
N VAL A 89 0.80 3.18 1.90
CA VAL A 89 -0.62 3.29 2.23
C VAL A 89 -1.20 1.87 2.34
N ALA A 90 -1.85 1.58 3.47
CA ALA A 90 -2.47 0.28 3.76
C ALA A 90 -3.82 0.47 4.45
N THR A 91 -4.53 -0.63 4.72
CA THR A 91 -5.82 -0.60 5.43
C THR A 91 -5.70 -0.21 6.91
N SER A 92 -4.50 -0.35 7.50
CA SER A 92 -4.20 0.08 8.87
C SER A 92 -3.88 1.58 9.00
N GLY A 93 -3.41 2.21 7.93
CA GLY A 93 -2.97 3.61 7.95
C GLY A 93 -1.94 3.94 6.89
N ILE A 94 -1.12 4.95 7.19
CA ILE A 94 0.01 5.39 6.37
C ILE A 94 1.30 5.09 7.12
N SER A 95 2.33 4.57 6.48
CA SER A 95 3.66 4.46 7.08
C SER A 95 4.71 5.14 6.22
N VAL A 96 5.82 5.54 6.85
CA VAL A 96 6.92 6.24 6.20
C VAL A 96 8.21 5.54 6.57
N THR A 97 8.91 5.07 5.57
CA THR A 97 10.21 4.42 5.71
C THR A 97 11.32 5.36 5.24
N ALA A 98 12.25 5.67 6.14
CA ALA A 98 13.45 6.45 5.88
C ALA A 98 14.63 5.81 6.63
N ASP A 99 15.75 5.56 5.96
CA ASP A 99 16.97 5.00 6.57
C ASP A 99 16.73 3.73 7.41
N ASN A 100 15.95 2.78 6.89
CA ASN A 100 15.51 1.55 7.57
C ASN A 100 14.69 1.77 8.85
N ARG A 101 14.24 3.00 9.12
CA ARG A 101 13.29 3.30 10.20
C ARG A 101 11.91 3.49 9.61
N ILE A 102 10.93 2.80 10.20
CA ILE A 102 9.53 2.89 9.84
C ILE A 102 8.83 3.72 10.91
N HIS A 103 8.09 4.72 10.49
CA HIS A 103 7.19 5.49 11.33
C HIS A 103 5.76 5.34 10.81
N GLU A 104 4.85 4.89 11.67
CA GLU A 104 3.48 4.58 11.31
C GLU A 104 2.52 5.67 11.77
N PHE A 105 1.52 5.94 10.94
CA PHE A 105 0.39 6.82 11.19
C PHE A 105 -0.90 6.00 11.04
N PRO A 106 -1.34 5.31 12.10
CA PRO A 106 -2.61 4.61 12.11
C PRO A 106 -3.79 5.53 11.78
N PHE A 107 -4.83 5.02 11.10
CA PHE A 107 -5.97 5.88 10.72
C PHE A 107 -6.74 6.48 11.90
N ASN A 108 -6.75 5.81 13.07
CA ASN A 108 -7.34 6.38 14.29
C ASN A 108 -6.53 7.55 14.89
N GLU A 109 -5.27 7.71 14.50
CA GLU A 109 -4.39 8.81 14.91
C GLU A 109 -4.29 9.91 13.86
N ILE A 110 -4.80 9.68 12.64
CA ILE A 110 -4.84 10.68 11.57
C ILE A 110 -6.12 11.50 11.69
N ARG A 111 -5.95 12.82 11.84
CA ARG A 111 -7.06 13.79 11.80
C ARG A 111 -7.48 14.11 10.38
N GLU A 112 -6.50 14.34 9.50
CA GLU A 112 -6.76 14.83 8.14
C GLU A 112 -5.56 14.54 7.23
N ILE A 113 -5.84 14.21 5.96
CA ILE A 113 -4.84 14.08 4.89
C ILE A 113 -5.17 15.16 3.86
N LEU A 114 -4.19 16.00 3.52
CA LEU A 114 -4.39 17.16 2.64
C LEU A 114 -3.41 17.17 1.46
N PRO A 115 -3.90 17.10 0.20
CA PRO A 115 -3.10 17.36 -0.98
C PRO A 115 -3.08 18.87 -1.30
N SER A 116 -1.90 19.44 -1.56
CA SER A 116 -1.72 20.84 -1.95
C SER A 116 -0.57 21.00 -2.94
N GLY A 117 -0.89 21.09 -4.24
CA GLY A 117 0.14 21.11 -5.29
C GLY A 117 0.98 19.84 -5.22
N LYS A 118 2.30 19.98 -5.04
CA LYS A 118 3.22 18.83 -4.87
C LYS A 118 3.35 18.36 -3.42
N LYS A 119 2.58 18.91 -2.47
CA LYS A 119 2.66 18.59 -1.04
C LYS A 119 1.53 17.67 -0.61
N LEU A 120 1.85 16.59 0.09
CA LEU A 120 0.92 15.78 0.87
C LEU A 120 1.17 16.06 2.36
N THR A 121 0.14 16.48 3.08
CA THR A 121 0.23 16.77 4.53
C THR A 121 -0.64 15.80 5.31
N VAL A 122 -0.07 15.11 6.29
CA VAL A 122 -0.77 14.23 7.22
C VAL A 122 -0.79 14.91 8.58
N LYS A 123 -1.98 15.30 9.04
CA LYS A 123 -2.19 15.88 10.37
C LYS A 123 -2.63 14.80 11.33
N GLN A 124 -1.98 14.73 12.49
CA GLN A 124 -2.39 13.83 13.56
C GLN A 124 -3.51 14.43 14.40
N VAL A 125 -4.23 13.56 15.13
CA VAL A 125 -5.23 13.96 16.14
C VAL A 125 -4.55 14.71 17.28
N SER A 126 -3.35 14.28 17.68
CA SER A 126 -2.54 15.00 18.65
C SER A 126 -2.09 16.35 18.10
N LYS A 127 -2.49 17.43 18.77
CA LYS A 127 -2.10 18.80 18.40
C LYS A 127 -0.65 19.14 18.81
N SER A 128 -0.01 18.29 19.62
CA SER A 128 1.36 18.53 20.09
C SER A 128 2.43 18.15 19.07
N LEU A 129 2.10 17.27 18.11
CA LEU A 129 3.02 16.84 17.06
C LEU A 129 2.87 17.71 15.81
N PRO A 130 3.98 18.13 15.17
CA PRO A 130 3.91 18.86 13.91
C PRO A 130 3.35 17.95 12.79
N PRO A 131 2.63 18.52 11.80
CA PRO A 131 2.15 17.74 10.66
C PRO A 131 3.30 17.11 9.88
N ALA A 132 3.12 15.87 9.43
CA ALA A 132 4.05 15.22 8.52
C ALA A 132 3.78 15.72 7.09
N VAL A 133 4.83 16.17 6.40
CA VAL A 133 4.71 16.75 5.05
C VAL A 133 5.65 16.03 4.10
N PHE A 134 5.14 15.64 2.94
CA PHE A 134 5.87 14.92 1.89
C PHE A 134 5.69 15.61 0.54
N LEU A 135 6.75 15.59 -0.28
CA LEU A 135 6.77 16.18 -1.61
C LEU A 135 6.74 15.10 -2.69
N GLY A 136 5.77 15.17 -3.59
CA GLY A 136 5.71 14.33 -4.78
C GLY A 136 6.34 15.01 -6.00
N PRO A 137 6.53 14.28 -7.11
CA PRO A 137 7.08 14.81 -8.36
C PRO A 137 6.17 15.89 -8.98
N ASP A 138 4.85 15.71 -8.90
CA ASP A 138 3.85 16.64 -9.41
C ASP A 138 2.53 16.55 -8.60
N SER A 139 1.55 17.39 -8.97
CA SER A 139 0.26 17.45 -8.28
C SER A 139 -0.69 16.31 -8.64
N LYS A 140 -0.51 15.66 -9.79
CA LYS A 140 -1.32 14.50 -10.18
C LYS A 140 -0.95 13.30 -9.31
N PHE A 141 0.35 13.03 -9.17
CA PHE A 141 0.88 11.99 -8.29
C PHE A 141 0.36 12.16 -6.86
N VAL A 142 0.46 13.38 -6.30
CA VAL A 142 -0.01 13.63 -4.92
C VAL A 142 -1.52 13.42 -4.77
N LYS A 143 -2.31 13.79 -5.77
CA LYS A 143 -3.76 13.52 -5.78
C LYS A 143 -4.06 12.03 -5.87
N ASP A 144 -3.28 11.27 -6.64
CA ASP A 144 -3.45 9.81 -6.75
C ASP A 144 -3.15 9.12 -5.41
N VAL A 145 -2.06 9.51 -4.72
CA VAL A 145 -1.74 9.01 -3.36
C VAL A 145 -2.84 9.38 -2.37
N TYR A 146 -3.28 10.64 -2.38
CA TYR A 146 -4.37 11.10 -1.51
C TYR A 146 -5.67 10.32 -1.74
N TYR A 147 -6.06 10.12 -3.01
CA TYR A 147 -7.26 9.38 -3.37
C TYR A 147 -7.21 7.95 -2.85
N LEU A 148 -6.07 7.28 -3.02
CA LEU A 148 -5.85 5.94 -2.51
C LEU A 148 -5.93 5.89 -0.98
N ALA A 149 -5.26 6.82 -0.28
CA ALA A 149 -5.33 6.90 1.18
C ALA A 149 -6.75 7.20 1.68
N SER A 150 -7.51 8.01 0.94
CA SER A 150 -8.91 8.31 1.26
C SER A 150 -9.79 7.08 1.11
N ILE A 151 -9.61 6.28 0.06
CA ILE A 151 -10.32 5.00 -0.11
C ILE A 151 -10.02 4.05 1.04
N HIS A 152 -8.74 3.91 1.44
CA HIS A 152 -8.36 3.05 2.56
C HIS A 152 -8.91 3.54 3.90
N LEU A 153 -8.90 4.86 4.14
CA LEU A 153 -9.51 5.45 5.33
C LEU A 153 -11.02 5.20 5.37
N GLN A 154 -11.73 5.37 4.25
CA GLN A 154 -13.17 5.08 4.17
C GLN A 154 -13.44 3.60 4.45
N PHE A 155 -12.65 2.70 3.86
CA PHE A 155 -12.74 1.28 4.13
C PHE A 155 -12.51 0.96 5.62
N TYR A 156 -11.48 1.55 6.23
CA TYR A 156 -11.21 1.42 7.66
C TYR A 156 -12.40 1.88 8.52
N LEU A 157 -13.01 3.02 8.21
CA LEU A 157 -14.14 3.56 8.96
C LEU A 157 -15.41 2.69 8.86
N VAL A 158 -15.63 2.01 7.74
CA VAL A 158 -16.78 1.12 7.53
C VAL A 158 -16.59 -0.23 8.22
N ASN A 159 -15.36 -0.70 8.37
CA ASN A 159 -15.03 -2.04 8.91
C ASN A 159 -14.45 -2.00 10.34
N LYS A 160 -14.55 -0.86 11.03
CA LYS A 160 -14.19 -0.70 12.44
C LYS A 160 -15.31 -1.18 13.35
#